data_AF-A0A2D5K560-F1
#
_entry.id   AF-A0A2D5K560-F1
#
_cell.length_a   1.000
_cell.length_b   1.000
_cell.length_c   1.000
_cell.angle_alpha   90.00
_cell.angle_beta   90.00
_cell.angle_gamma   90.00
#
_symmetry.space_group_name_H-M   'P 1'
#
loop_
_entity.id
_entity.type
_entity.pdbx_description
1 polymer ?
#
loop_
_entity_poly.entity_id
_entity_poly.type
_entity_poly.pdbx_seq_one_letter_code
_entity_poly.pdbx_strand_id
1 'polypeptide(L)'
;MSKKDDFDKIDKNKDGYISREEYADANKSAGIEKENLNWFLRLITLGDRFDIKDFWDRVKKSIVEFIILVFGVTVSFGIEQQGGESDNRNDGIENLNNLREEIDKMITYTDAYIEQVDWVTELYQKQYDKWEKDNDSIFLDYQDDEEEPSGKYYFAPMGMYTQRDPFDPPRVNFDAIKLDGTFRLMPKEVGLKMTEIYDGTELRYLIENTGKNEERYVNQFVNRIANKWVYDLPWVDVDYNEFWIENRKYIQNDKFIKYNLYKRIDLWQWSVKEQLQQYRTSLIESTEMLDSVIAVRD
;
A
#
# COMPACT_ATOMS: atom_id res chain seq x y z
N MET A 1 -2.78 1.40 30.79
CA MET A 1 -2.37 2.69 31.39
C MET A 1 -0.87 2.70 31.69
N SER A 2 0.03 2.52 30.70
CA SER A 2 1.49 2.60 30.91
C SER A 2 2.24 3.54 29.95
N LYS A 3 1.60 4.04 28.87
CA LYS A 3 2.27 4.84 27.81
C LYS A 3 2.85 6.19 28.26
N LYS A 4 2.46 6.71 29.42
CA LYS A 4 2.97 7.99 29.96
C LYS A 4 4.25 7.80 30.78
N ASP A 5 4.43 6.62 31.36
CA ASP A 5 5.58 6.31 32.22
C ASP A 5 6.85 5.99 31.41
N ASP A 6 6.74 5.61 30.14
CA ASP A 6 7.90 5.19 29.34
C ASP A 6 8.57 6.36 28.59
N PHE A 7 7.80 7.39 28.23
CA PHE A 7 8.34 8.65 27.71
C PHE A 7 9.10 9.42 28.80
N ASP A 8 8.50 9.57 29.98
CA ASP A 8 9.09 10.23 31.16
C ASP A 8 10.37 9.55 31.68
N LYS A 9 10.66 8.31 31.25
CA LYS A 9 11.91 7.58 31.59
C LYS A 9 13.07 7.94 30.67
N ILE A 10 12.81 8.31 29.42
CA ILE A 10 13.82 8.62 28.40
C ILE A 10 14.02 10.13 28.29
N ASP A 11 12.93 10.90 28.36
CA ASP A 11 12.93 12.35 28.52
C ASP A 11 13.29 12.70 29.98
N LYS A 12 14.58 12.58 30.30
CA LYS A 12 15.10 12.78 31.66
C LYS A 12 14.90 14.22 32.11
N ASN A 13 14.92 15.17 31.16
CA ASN A 13 14.79 16.58 31.45
C ASN A 13 13.31 17.05 31.46
N LYS A 14 12.37 16.19 31.06
CA LYS A 14 10.92 16.44 31.00
C LYS A 14 10.55 17.62 30.11
N ASP A 15 11.33 17.86 29.07
CA ASP A 15 11.09 18.96 28.14
C ASP A 15 10.11 18.62 27.03
N GLY A 16 9.69 17.35 26.93
CA GLY A 16 8.83 16.84 25.88
C GLY A 16 9.59 16.38 24.63
N TYR A 17 10.92 16.23 24.70
CA TYR A 17 11.81 15.89 23.60
C TYR A 17 12.86 14.83 24.03
N ILE A 18 13.58 14.25 23.05
CA ILE A 18 14.65 13.26 23.28
C ILE A 18 15.90 13.75 22.56
N SER A 19 16.92 14.11 23.33
CA SER A 19 18.23 14.54 22.86
C SER A 19 19.10 13.38 22.37
N ARG A 20 20.20 13.71 21.70
CA ARG A 20 21.20 12.72 21.22
C ARG A 20 21.85 11.92 22.36
N GLU A 21 21.92 12.53 23.55
CA GLU A 21 22.44 11.90 24.77
C GLU A 21 21.39 11.01 25.43
N GLU A 22 20.12 11.41 25.42
CA GLU A 22 19.00 10.58 25.90
C GLU A 22 18.73 9.38 24.98
N TYR A 23 19.00 9.52 23.68
CA TYR A 23 18.95 8.43 22.70
C TYR A 23 19.95 7.31 22.98
N ALA A 24 21.16 7.65 23.44
CA ALA A 24 22.25 6.70 23.64
C ALA A 24 22.11 5.85 24.92
N ASP A 25 21.19 6.20 25.82
CA ASP A 25 21.21 5.76 27.23
C ASP A 25 19.97 4.93 27.64
N ALA A 26 19.06 4.63 26.72
CA ALA A 26 17.80 3.94 27.01
C ALA A 26 17.90 2.41 26.84
N ASN A 27 17.44 1.63 27.83
CA ASN A 27 17.47 0.16 27.82
C ASN A 27 16.10 -0.43 28.25
N LYS A 28 15.63 -1.39 27.44
CA LYS A 28 14.52 -2.38 27.54
C LYS A 28 13.03 -2.02 27.35
N SER A 29 12.46 -2.86 26.47
CA SER A 29 11.07 -3.31 26.15
C SER A 29 10.16 -2.41 25.30
N ALA A 30 9.87 -2.89 24.07
CA ALA A 30 8.58 -2.87 23.35
C ALA A 30 8.70 -2.61 21.81
N GLY A 31 7.65 -3.04 21.10
CA GLY A 31 7.35 -3.15 19.67
C GLY A 31 5.81 -3.25 19.56
N ILE A 32 5.16 -2.86 18.45
CA ILE A 32 3.69 -2.99 18.37
C ILE A 32 3.32 -4.45 18.18
N GLU A 33 2.76 -5.08 19.21
CA GLU A 33 2.29 -6.47 19.15
C GLU A 33 1.29 -6.63 18.00
N LYS A 34 1.46 -7.71 17.22
CA LYS A 34 0.63 -8.05 16.06
C LYS A 34 -0.86 -8.06 16.40
N GLU A 35 -1.21 -8.47 17.60
CA GLU A 35 -2.58 -8.47 18.13
C GLU A 35 -3.19 -7.08 18.36
N ASN A 36 -2.41 -6.01 18.26
CA ASN A 36 -2.86 -4.61 18.29
C ASN A 36 -2.85 -3.93 16.90
N LEU A 37 -2.37 -4.61 15.86
CA LEU A 37 -2.39 -4.12 14.48
C LEU A 37 -3.78 -4.30 13.83
N ASN A 38 -4.08 -3.57 12.76
CA ASN A 38 -5.23 -3.88 11.90
C ASN A 38 -4.98 -5.17 11.09
N TRP A 39 -6.00 -5.73 10.45
CA TRP A 39 -5.90 -7.06 9.84
C TRP A 39 -4.88 -7.10 8.68
N PHE A 40 -4.75 -6.03 7.88
CA PHE A 40 -3.75 -5.94 6.82
C PHE A 40 -2.32 -5.90 7.37
N LEU A 41 -2.04 -5.01 8.32
CA LEU A 41 -0.73 -4.92 8.96
C LEU A 41 -0.37 -6.25 9.65
N ARG A 42 -1.36 -6.97 10.22
CA ARG A 42 -1.14 -8.34 10.72
C ARG A 42 -0.75 -9.32 9.62
N LEU A 43 -1.43 -9.28 8.47
CA LEU A 43 -1.20 -10.17 7.33
C LEU A 43 0.24 -10.01 6.82
N ILE A 44 0.71 -8.76 6.70
CA ILE A 44 2.04 -8.46 6.18
C ILE A 44 3.13 -8.44 7.27
N THR A 45 2.82 -8.65 8.54
CA THR A 45 3.82 -8.77 9.62
C THR A 45 4.29 -10.22 9.80
N LEU A 46 5.60 -10.51 9.69
CA LEU A 46 6.19 -11.81 10.09
C LEU A 46 6.60 -11.72 11.55
N GLY A 47 6.37 -12.79 12.30
CA GLY A 47 6.59 -12.79 13.73
C GLY A 47 5.49 -12.07 14.50
N ASP A 48 5.79 -11.70 15.74
CA ASP A 48 4.82 -11.20 16.70
C ASP A 48 4.69 -9.66 16.68
N ARG A 49 5.49 -8.94 15.86
CA ARG A 49 5.62 -7.47 15.88
C ARG A 49 5.90 -6.88 14.51
N PHE A 50 5.34 -5.71 14.21
CA PHE A 50 5.44 -5.00 12.92
C PHE A 50 6.77 -4.25 12.75
N ASP A 51 7.36 -4.32 11.55
CA ASP A 51 8.53 -3.53 11.13
C ASP A 51 8.30 -2.83 9.77
N ILE A 52 8.58 -1.52 9.69
CA ILE A 52 8.53 -0.69 8.49
C ILE A 52 9.51 -1.10 7.38
N LYS A 53 10.69 -1.64 7.68
CA LYS A 53 11.58 -2.20 6.65
C LYS A 53 10.90 -3.39 5.98
N ASP A 54 10.40 -4.28 6.81
CA ASP A 54 9.60 -5.45 6.40
C ASP A 54 8.33 -5.06 5.66
N PHE A 55 7.65 -3.98 6.07
CA PHE A 55 6.51 -3.43 5.36
C PHE A 55 6.88 -3.10 3.91
N TRP A 56 7.93 -2.32 3.68
CA TRP A 56 8.31 -1.93 2.32
C TRP A 56 8.91 -3.05 1.49
N ASP A 57 9.63 -3.97 2.12
CA ASP A 57 10.11 -5.18 1.46
C ASP A 57 8.94 -6.12 1.08
N ARG A 58 7.84 -6.07 1.82
CA ARG A 58 6.63 -6.87 1.54
C ARG A 58 5.58 -6.18 0.72
N VAL A 59 5.48 -4.86 0.71
CA VAL A 59 4.73 -4.17 -0.34
C VAL A 59 5.29 -4.63 -1.70
N LYS A 60 6.62 -4.75 -1.80
CA LYS A 60 7.29 -5.34 -2.98
C LYS A 60 7.04 -6.86 -3.13
N LYS A 61 6.98 -7.63 -2.03
CA LYS A 61 6.93 -9.11 -2.06
C LYS A 61 5.52 -9.72 -2.01
N SER A 62 4.62 -9.22 -1.18
CA SER A 62 3.22 -9.66 -0.99
C SER A 62 2.38 -9.49 -2.25
N ILE A 63 2.61 -8.44 -3.05
CA ILE A 63 1.96 -8.29 -4.36
C ILE A 63 2.51 -9.32 -5.34
N VAL A 64 3.82 -9.54 -5.34
CA VAL A 64 4.44 -10.59 -6.16
C VAL A 64 3.98 -11.98 -5.74
N GLU A 65 3.84 -12.27 -4.44
CA GLU A 65 3.34 -13.55 -3.92
C GLU A 65 1.84 -13.73 -4.21
N PHE A 66 1.02 -12.68 -4.12
CA PHE A 66 -0.38 -12.69 -4.55
C PHE A 66 -0.49 -12.97 -6.06
N ILE A 67 0.31 -12.30 -6.89
CA ILE A 67 0.42 -12.54 -8.33
C ILE A 67 0.87 -13.97 -8.60
N ILE A 68 1.90 -14.49 -7.91
CA ILE A 68 2.42 -15.85 -8.11
C ILE A 68 1.40 -16.92 -7.69
N LEU A 69 0.69 -16.73 -6.58
CA LEU A 69 -0.37 -17.65 -6.14
C LEU A 69 -1.51 -17.69 -7.16
N VAL A 70 -1.92 -16.52 -7.68
CA VAL A 70 -2.93 -16.41 -8.74
C VAL A 70 -2.43 -17.05 -10.04
N PHE A 71 -1.19 -16.77 -10.49
CA PHE A 71 -0.60 -17.42 -11.67
C PHE A 71 -0.48 -18.94 -11.50
N GLY A 72 -0.07 -19.42 -10.32
CA GLY A 72 0.12 -20.83 -10.02
C GLY A 72 -1.17 -21.63 -10.04
N VAL A 73 -2.25 -21.07 -9.48
CA VAL A 73 -3.59 -21.69 -9.48
C VAL A 73 -4.25 -21.57 -10.86
N THR A 74 -4.14 -20.42 -11.53
CA THR A 74 -4.84 -20.19 -12.81
C THR A 74 -4.20 -20.85 -14.03
N VAL A 75 -2.86 -21.03 -14.06
CA VAL A 75 -2.21 -21.81 -15.13
C VAL A 75 -2.62 -23.29 -15.06
N SER A 76 -2.83 -23.84 -13.86
CA SER A 76 -3.36 -25.21 -13.71
C SER A 76 -4.77 -25.35 -14.31
N PHE A 77 -5.68 -24.41 -14.03
CA PHE A 77 -7.04 -24.45 -14.57
C PHE A 77 -7.11 -24.21 -16.09
N GLY A 78 -6.29 -23.30 -16.63
CA GLY A 78 -6.25 -23.03 -18.08
C GLY A 78 -5.68 -24.17 -18.93
N ILE A 79 -4.84 -25.04 -18.36
CA ILE A 79 -4.32 -26.24 -19.04
C ILE A 79 -5.31 -27.40 -18.96
N GLU A 80 -6.08 -27.53 -17.87
CA GLU A 80 -7.13 -28.55 -17.75
C GLU A 80 -8.31 -28.30 -18.71
N GLN A 81 -8.70 -27.04 -18.95
CA GLN A 81 -9.80 -26.68 -19.86
C GLN A 81 -9.56 -27.06 -21.33
N GLN A 82 -8.32 -27.15 -21.82
CA GLN A 82 -8.04 -27.52 -23.21
C GLN A 82 -7.97 -29.04 -23.46
N GLY A 83 -8.06 -29.87 -22.42
CA GLY A 83 -7.81 -31.32 -22.50
C GLY A 83 -9.04 -32.24 -22.45
N GLY A 84 -10.23 -31.74 -22.10
CA GLY A 84 -11.45 -32.56 -21.89
C GLY A 84 -12.53 -32.41 -22.98
N GLU A 85 -13.36 -33.44 -23.18
CA GLU A 85 -14.60 -33.32 -23.96
C GLU A 85 -15.55 -32.34 -23.24
N SER A 86 -15.80 -31.19 -23.86
CA SER A 86 -16.56 -30.09 -23.26
C SER A 86 -18.06 -30.37 -23.35
N ASP A 87 -18.75 -30.32 -22.21
CA ASP A 87 -20.21 -30.31 -22.14
C ASP A 87 -20.63 -28.87 -21.82
N ASN A 88 -20.97 -28.11 -22.88
CA ASN A 88 -21.08 -26.64 -22.91
C ASN A 88 -21.87 -25.97 -21.75
N ARG A 89 -22.70 -26.72 -21.02
CA ARG A 89 -23.46 -26.22 -19.86
C ARG A 89 -22.65 -26.26 -18.56
N ASN A 90 -21.84 -27.30 -18.34
CA ASN A 90 -21.03 -27.44 -17.13
C ASN A 90 -19.86 -26.44 -17.14
N ASP A 91 -19.21 -26.29 -18.30
CA ASP A 91 -18.11 -25.32 -18.51
C ASP A 91 -18.57 -23.87 -18.24
N GLY A 92 -19.82 -23.57 -18.58
CA GLY A 92 -20.41 -22.24 -18.36
C GLY A 92 -20.74 -21.91 -16.91
N ILE A 93 -20.98 -22.90 -16.04
CA ILE A 93 -21.18 -22.69 -14.59
C ILE A 93 -19.83 -22.60 -13.88
N GLU A 94 -18.89 -23.45 -14.25
CA GLU A 94 -17.52 -23.43 -13.72
C GLU A 94 -16.83 -22.08 -13.99
N ASN A 95 -16.95 -21.55 -15.21
CA ASN A 95 -16.41 -20.23 -15.55
C ASN A 95 -17.03 -19.10 -14.71
N LEU A 96 -18.31 -19.19 -14.34
CA LEU A 96 -18.95 -18.21 -13.45
C LEU A 96 -18.42 -18.32 -12.01
N ASN A 97 -18.22 -19.54 -11.50
CA ASN A 97 -17.61 -19.77 -10.20
C ASN A 97 -16.17 -19.25 -10.16
N ASN A 98 -15.40 -19.44 -11.23
CA ASN A 98 -14.03 -18.93 -11.35
C ASN A 98 -13.97 -17.38 -11.37
N LEU A 99 -14.90 -16.72 -12.06
CA LEU A 99 -15.03 -15.25 -11.99
C LEU A 99 -15.41 -14.78 -10.60
N ARG A 100 -16.34 -15.49 -9.96
CA ARG A 100 -16.82 -15.17 -8.62
C ARG A 100 -15.69 -15.25 -7.59
N GLU A 101 -14.85 -16.29 -7.66
CA GLU A 101 -13.67 -16.45 -6.82
C GLU A 101 -12.61 -15.37 -7.12
N GLU A 102 -12.41 -15.01 -8.39
CA GLU A 102 -11.50 -13.92 -8.74
C GLU A 102 -11.95 -12.58 -8.16
N ILE A 103 -13.25 -12.28 -8.19
CA ILE A 103 -13.81 -11.06 -7.58
C ILE A 103 -13.60 -11.05 -6.05
N ASP A 104 -13.74 -12.18 -5.35
CA ASP A 104 -13.40 -12.25 -3.92
C ASP A 104 -11.93 -11.91 -3.65
N LYS A 105 -11.03 -12.38 -4.52
CA LYS A 105 -9.60 -12.04 -4.45
C LYS A 105 -9.38 -10.55 -4.73
N MET A 106 -10.09 -9.96 -5.70
CA MET A 106 -10.04 -8.53 -5.99
C MET A 106 -10.57 -7.67 -4.83
N ILE A 107 -11.64 -8.09 -4.15
CA ILE A 107 -12.14 -7.43 -2.94
C ILE A 107 -11.07 -7.45 -1.85
N THR A 108 -10.51 -8.64 -1.58
CA THR A 108 -9.44 -8.80 -0.58
C THR A 108 -8.22 -7.93 -0.90
N TYR A 109 -7.80 -7.92 -2.16
CA TYR A 109 -6.71 -7.07 -2.67
C TYR A 109 -7.02 -5.59 -2.48
N THR A 110 -8.24 -5.16 -2.84
CA THR A 110 -8.68 -3.76 -2.72
C THR A 110 -8.73 -3.32 -1.25
N ASP A 111 -9.21 -4.18 -0.34
CA ASP A 111 -9.28 -3.89 1.10
C ASP A 111 -7.89 -3.74 1.71
N ALA A 112 -6.96 -4.64 1.35
CA ALA A 112 -5.56 -4.53 1.74
C ALA A 112 -4.94 -3.22 1.23
N TYR A 113 -5.19 -2.86 -0.03
CA TYR A 113 -4.67 -1.65 -0.63
C TYR A 113 -5.26 -0.37 0.00
N ILE A 114 -6.55 -0.39 0.39
CA ILE A 114 -7.16 0.71 1.16
C ILE A 114 -6.41 0.93 2.48
N GLU A 115 -6.15 -0.13 3.24
CA GLU A 115 -5.45 -0.01 4.52
C GLU A 115 -4.00 0.49 4.34
N GLN A 116 -3.33 0.05 3.28
CA GLN A 116 -2.02 0.56 2.89
C GLN A 116 -2.04 2.05 2.59
N VAL A 117 -2.99 2.51 1.75
CA VAL A 117 -3.12 3.91 1.36
C VAL A 117 -3.45 4.77 2.57
N ASP A 118 -4.31 4.31 3.48
CA ASP A 118 -4.61 5.01 4.72
C ASP A 118 -3.35 5.20 5.57
N TRP A 119 -2.63 4.12 5.82
CA TRP A 119 -1.42 4.13 6.63
C TRP A 119 -0.32 5.05 6.04
N VAL A 120 -0.03 4.92 4.74
CA VAL A 120 1.01 5.74 4.09
C VAL A 120 0.63 7.22 4.04
N THR A 121 -0.65 7.51 3.83
CA THR A 121 -1.16 8.89 3.82
C THR A 121 -1.02 9.51 5.20
N GLU A 122 -1.34 8.77 6.27
CA GLU A 122 -1.18 9.25 7.66
C GLU A 122 0.29 9.52 8.01
N LEU A 123 1.20 8.61 7.64
CA LEU A 123 2.64 8.79 7.85
C LEU A 123 3.15 10.08 7.21
N TYR A 124 2.82 10.29 5.94
CA TYR A 124 3.24 11.47 5.19
C TYR A 124 2.52 12.75 5.65
N GLN A 125 1.25 12.67 6.03
CA GLN A 125 0.51 13.78 6.62
C GLN A 125 1.16 14.23 7.92
N LYS A 126 1.53 13.31 8.81
CA LYS A 126 2.26 13.60 10.04
C LYS A 126 3.58 14.30 9.75
N GLN A 127 4.32 13.86 8.72
CA GLN A 127 5.55 14.51 8.28
C GLN A 127 5.32 15.93 7.72
N TYR A 128 4.23 16.13 6.98
CA TYR A 128 3.84 17.42 6.45
C TYR A 128 3.43 18.41 7.54
N ASP A 129 2.63 17.97 8.51
CA ASP A 129 2.11 18.82 9.59
C ASP A 129 3.22 19.31 10.54
N LYS A 130 4.25 18.47 10.72
CA LYS A 130 5.40 18.81 11.57
C LYS A 130 6.48 19.59 10.80
N TRP A 131 6.36 19.77 9.49
CA TRP A 131 7.42 20.28 8.61
C TRP A 131 8.07 21.60 9.08
N GLU A 132 7.32 22.52 9.67
CA GLU A 132 7.83 23.84 10.09
C GLU A 132 8.29 23.90 11.54
N LYS A 133 8.17 22.81 12.31
CA LYS A 133 8.53 22.83 13.73
C LYS A 133 10.06 22.89 13.89
N ASP A 134 10.51 23.66 14.88
CA ASP A 134 11.93 23.78 15.16
C ASP A 134 12.44 22.60 16.01
N ASN A 135 12.81 21.48 15.37
CA ASN A 135 13.28 20.26 16.06
C ASN A 135 14.26 19.47 15.18
N ASP A 136 15.45 19.13 15.70
CA ASP A 136 16.51 18.50 14.91
C ASP A 136 16.16 17.13 14.31
N SER A 137 15.23 16.40 14.92
CA SER A 137 14.74 15.11 14.45
C SER A 137 13.38 15.22 13.75
N ILE A 138 13.00 16.40 13.26
CA ILE A 138 11.66 16.64 12.69
C ILE A 138 11.32 15.75 11.48
N PHE A 139 12.32 15.27 10.77
CA PHE A 139 12.17 14.36 9.62
C PHE A 139 12.21 12.89 10.00
N LEU A 140 12.44 12.58 11.27
CA LEU A 140 12.42 11.21 11.76
C LEU A 140 11.06 10.87 12.34
N ASP A 141 10.60 9.67 12.05
CA ASP A 141 9.58 8.99 12.81
C ASP A 141 10.19 7.77 13.48
N TYR A 142 9.41 7.11 14.33
CA TYR A 142 9.82 5.87 14.94
C TYR A 142 8.67 4.88 14.95
N GLN A 143 9.05 3.62 14.95
CA GLN A 143 8.20 2.53 15.42
C GLN A 143 8.89 1.88 16.61
N ASP A 144 8.12 1.20 17.43
CA ASP A 144 8.67 0.40 18.50
C ASP A 144 9.33 -0.85 17.87
N ASP A 145 10.59 -1.14 18.22
CA ASP A 145 11.37 -2.26 17.68
C ASP A 145 12.25 -2.85 18.80
N GLU A 146 12.06 -4.14 19.08
CA GLU A 146 12.75 -4.82 20.18
C GLU A 146 14.19 -5.23 19.87
N GLU A 147 14.57 -5.26 18.59
CA GLU A 147 15.92 -5.60 18.16
C GLU A 147 16.86 -4.38 18.26
N GLU A 148 16.31 -3.17 18.26
CA GLU A 148 17.06 -1.93 18.39
C GLU A 148 17.40 -1.62 19.86
N PRO A 149 18.64 -1.16 20.17
CA PRO A 149 19.07 -0.87 21.55
C PRO A 149 18.15 0.11 22.30
N SER A 150 17.55 1.05 21.58
CA SER A 150 16.65 2.09 22.11
C SER A 150 15.20 1.61 22.28
N GLY A 151 14.87 0.38 21.86
CA GLY A 151 13.49 -0.11 21.77
C GLY A 151 12.68 0.54 20.64
N LYS A 152 13.34 1.33 19.78
CA LYS A 152 12.70 2.10 18.73
C LYS A 152 13.55 2.06 17.47
N TYR A 153 12.92 1.66 16.37
CA TYR A 153 13.50 1.84 15.07
C TYR A 153 13.10 3.22 14.54
N TYR A 154 14.11 4.08 14.42
CA TYR A 154 13.95 5.42 13.86
C TYR A 154 14.19 5.37 12.36
N PHE A 155 13.33 6.05 11.61
CA PHE A 155 13.44 6.13 10.17
C PHE A 155 12.98 7.49 9.67
N ALA A 156 13.46 7.89 8.50
CA ALA A 156 12.96 9.07 7.82
C ALA A 156 11.83 8.67 6.85
N PRO A 157 10.57 9.09 7.06
CA PRO A 157 9.49 8.82 6.10
C PRO A 157 9.83 9.29 4.68
N MET A 158 10.53 10.42 4.58
CA MET A 158 10.95 10.96 3.28
C MET A 158 12.09 10.17 2.62
N GLY A 159 12.80 9.29 3.33
CA GLY A 159 13.73 8.33 2.74
C GLY A 159 13.00 7.27 1.91
N MET A 160 11.79 6.90 2.37
CA MET A 160 10.89 5.96 1.69
C MET A 160 10.09 6.63 0.56
N TYR A 161 10.32 7.91 0.26
CA TYR A 161 9.50 8.66 -0.70
C TYR A 161 9.58 8.13 -2.13
N THR A 162 10.63 7.40 -2.50
CA THR A 162 10.74 6.83 -3.84
C THR A 162 9.94 5.54 -4.02
N GLN A 163 9.52 4.91 -2.92
CA GLN A 163 8.76 3.68 -2.93
C GLN A 163 7.33 3.95 -3.40
N ARG A 164 6.85 3.05 -4.26
CA ARG A 164 5.55 3.12 -4.92
C ARG A 164 5.00 1.72 -5.07
N ASP A 165 3.69 1.69 -5.14
CA ASP A 165 2.94 0.46 -5.34
C ASP A 165 1.67 0.75 -6.15
N PRO A 166 1.76 0.75 -7.50
CA PRO A 166 0.60 1.00 -8.34
C PRO A 166 -0.48 -0.08 -8.14
N PHE A 167 -1.74 0.33 -8.13
CA PHE A 167 -2.88 -0.59 -8.02
C PHE A 167 -2.95 -1.48 -9.28
N ASP A 168 -2.96 -2.79 -9.09
CA ASP A 168 -2.96 -3.80 -10.17
C ASP A 168 -3.69 -5.08 -9.69
N PRO A 169 -5.04 -5.09 -9.72
CA PRO A 169 -5.83 -6.22 -9.24
C PRO A 169 -5.73 -7.42 -10.22
N PRO A 170 -6.00 -8.64 -9.74
CA PRO A 170 -5.94 -9.84 -10.58
C PRO A 170 -7.06 -9.83 -11.63
N ARG A 171 -6.79 -10.39 -12.82
CA ARG A 171 -7.73 -10.40 -13.96
C ARG A 171 -7.63 -11.61 -14.89
N VAL A 172 -7.05 -12.70 -14.42
CA VAL A 172 -6.64 -13.81 -15.28
C VAL A 172 -7.85 -14.60 -15.80
N ASN A 173 -8.82 -14.89 -14.93
CA ASN A 173 -10.03 -15.62 -15.31
C ASN A 173 -10.88 -14.76 -16.27
N PHE A 174 -11.00 -13.47 -15.99
CA PHE A 174 -11.66 -12.54 -16.92
C PHE A 174 -11.01 -12.51 -18.30
N ASP A 175 -9.68 -12.39 -18.38
CA ASP A 175 -8.95 -12.37 -19.66
C ASP A 175 -9.16 -13.70 -20.43
N ALA A 176 -9.18 -14.84 -19.73
CA ALA A 176 -9.44 -16.15 -20.34
C ALA A 176 -10.88 -16.28 -20.90
N ILE A 177 -11.89 -15.93 -20.11
CA ILE A 177 -13.32 -16.03 -20.47
C ILE A 177 -13.70 -15.00 -21.54
N LYS A 178 -12.99 -13.88 -21.61
CA LYS A 178 -13.15 -12.90 -22.70
C LYS A 178 -12.63 -13.46 -24.03
N LEU A 179 -11.55 -14.23 -24.01
CA LEU A 179 -10.95 -14.85 -25.19
C LEU A 179 -11.77 -16.04 -25.71
N ASP A 180 -12.31 -16.87 -24.82
CA ASP A 180 -13.10 -18.05 -25.20
C ASP A 180 -14.56 -17.72 -25.61
N GLY A 181 -15.03 -16.51 -25.32
CA GLY A 181 -16.35 -16.01 -25.70
C GLY A 181 -17.48 -16.41 -24.76
N THR A 182 -17.19 -17.06 -23.63
CA THR A 182 -18.15 -17.46 -22.59
C THR A 182 -18.94 -16.27 -22.04
N PHE A 183 -18.36 -15.07 -22.08
CA PHE A 183 -19.05 -13.80 -21.79
C PHE A 183 -20.39 -13.63 -22.51
N ARG A 184 -20.52 -14.18 -23.73
CA ARG A 184 -21.75 -14.08 -24.54
C ARG A 184 -22.89 -14.93 -23.99
N LEU A 185 -22.60 -15.88 -23.12
CA LEU A 185 -23.57 -16.77 -22.51
C LEU A 185 -24.15 -16.18 -21.21
N MET A 186 -23.60 -15.07 -20.70
CA MET A 186 -24.11 -14.39 -19.51
C MET A 186 -25.30 -13.48 -19.83
N PRO A 187 -26.20 -13.23 -18.85
CA PRO A 187 -27.16 -12.15 -18.95
C PRO A 187 -26.44 -10.83 -19.28
N LYS A 188 -27.04 -10.02 -20.16
CA LYS A 188 -26.41 -8.80 -20.68
C LYS A 188 -25.94 -7.86 -19.56
N GLU A 189 -26.75 -7.68 -18.52
CA GLU A 189 -26.43 -6.79 -17.39
C GLU A 189 -25.21 -7.27 -16.60
N VAL A 190 -25.09 -8.58 -16.40
CA VAL A 190 -23.95 -9.20 -15.71
C VAL A 190 -22.68 -9.05 -16.55
N GLY A 191 -22.76 -9.35 -17.85
CA GLY A 191 -21.63 -9.16 -18.77
C GLY A 191 -21.14 -7.70 -18.83
N LEU A 192 -22.06 -6.73 -18.80
CA LEU A 192 -21.72 -5.31 -18.73
C LEU A 192 -21.03 -4.95 -17.41
N LYS A 193 -21.57 -5.40 -16.27
CA LYS A 193 -20.98 -5.15 -14.95
C LYS A 193 -19.59 -5.76 -14.82
N MET A 194 -19.39 -6.99 -15.27
CA MET A 194 -18.06 -7.60 -15.31
C MET A 194 -17.09 -6.79 -16.18
N THR A 195 -17.52 -6.38 -17.38
CA THR A 195 -16.67 -5.52 -18.23
C THR A 195 -16.31 -4.20 -17.53
N GLU A 196 -17.23 -3.63 -16.75
CA GLU A 196 -16.99 -2.40 -15.99
C GLU A 196 -15.96 -2.59 -14.86
N ILE A 197 -16.02 -3.68 -14.10
CA ILE A 197 -15.06 -3.89 -12.99
C ILE A 197 -13.66 -4.34 -13.46
N TYR A 198 -13.53 -4.88 -14.67
CA TYR A 198 -12.24 -5.35 -15.21
C TYR A 198 -11.63 -4.43 -16.27
N ASP A 199 -12.44 -3.76 -17.08
CA ASP A 199 -12.00 -2.89 -18.19
C ASP A 199 -12.60 -1.47 -18.12
N GLY A 200 -13.37 -1.17 -17.07
CA GLY A 200 -14.10 0.08 -16.96
C GLY A 200 -13.23 1.30 -16.69
N THR A 201 -13.89 2.46 -16.78
CA THR A 201 -13.23 3.76 -16.65
C THR A 201 -12.77 4.02 -15.21
N GLU A 202 -13.53 3.54 -14.21
CA GLU A 202 -13.18 3.69 -12.79
C GLU A 202 -11.86 3.00 -12.46
N LEU A 203 -11.72 1.73 -12.82
CA LEU A 203 -10.47 0.98 -12.63
C LEU A 203 -9.31 1.66 -13.37
N ARG A 204 -9.53 2.09 -14.61
CA ARG A 204 -8.49 2.79 -15.40
C ARG A 204 -7.98 4.05 -14.70
N TYR A 205 -8.86 4.86 -14.11
CA TYR A 205 -8.44 6.06 -13.38
C TYR A 205 -7.70 5.72 -12.09
N LEU A 206 -8.12 4.68 -11.37
CA LEU A 206 -7.42 4.22 -10.17
C LEU A 206 -5.98 3.76 -10.49
N ILE A 207 -5.82 2.96 -11.55
CA ILE A 207 -4.51 2.53 -12.06
C ILE A 207 -3.67 3.74 -12.52
N GLU A 208 -4.24 4.67 -13.27
CA GLU A 208 -3.50 5.85 -13.75
C GLU A 208 -3.04 6.75 -12.59
N ASN A 209 -3.88 6.91 -11.57
CA ASN A 209 -3.59 7.73 -10.41
C ASN A 209 -2.47 7.14 -9.54
N THR A 210 -2.58 5.87 -9.18
CA THR A 210 -1.59 5.14 -8.35
C THR A 210 -0.32 4.79 -9.13
N GLY A 211 -0.39 4.73 -10.46
CA GLY A 211 0.75 4.54 -11.35
C GLY A 211 1.37 5.87 -11.78
N LYS A 212 0.96 6.36 -12.94
CA LYS A 212 1.62 7.45 -13.67
C LYS A 212 1.57 8.79 -12.93
N ASN A 213 0.45 9.12 -12.29
CA ASN A 213 0.33 10.40 -11.58
C ASN A 213 1.17 10.42 -10.31
N GLU A 214 1.16 9.33 -9.53
CA GLU A 214 2.04 9.19 -8.37
C GLU A 214 3.53 9.18 -8.77
N GLU A 215 3.89 8.46 -9.84
CA GLU A 215 5.24 8.41 -10.41
C GLU A 215 5.81 9.80 -10.66
N ARG A 216 4.97 10.71 -11.17
CA ARG A 216 5.37 12.08 -11.46
C ARG A 216 5.88 12.80 -10.21
N TYR A 217 5.25 12.59 -9.05
CA TYR A 217 5.67 13.22 -7.80
C TYR A 217 6.98 12.64 -7.30
N VAL A 218 7.15 11.32 -7.39
CA VAL A 218 8.42 10.64 -7.06
C VAL A 218 9.55 11.13 -7.95
N ASN A 219 9.34 11.19 -9.27
CA ASN A 219 10.34 11.69 -10.21
C ASN A 219 10.69 13.16 -9.94
N GLN A 220 9.73 13.99 -9.53
CA GLN A 220 10.01 15.37 -9.13
C GLN A 220 10.89 15.46 -7.87
N PHE A 221 10.67 14.59 -6.88
CA PHE A 221 11.50 14.48 -5.68
C PHE A 221 12.93 14.05 -6.04
N VAL A 222 13.07 12.97 -6.82
CA VAL A 222 14.38 12.47 -7.30
C VAL A 222 15.11 13.54 -8.12
N ASN A 223 14.41 14.24 -9.00
CA ASN A 223 14.99 15.33 -9.78
C ASN A 223 15.44 16.49 -8.90
N ARG A 224 14.70 16.82 -7.83
CA ARG A 224 15.11 17.87 -6.90
C ARG A 224 16.39 17.50 -6.18
N ILE A 225 16.54 16.24 -5.78
CA ILE A 225 17.77 15.72 -5.19
C ILE A 225 18.93 15.87 -6.18
N ALA A 226 18.80 15.27 -7.36
CA ALA A 226 19.86 15.18 -8.35
C ALA A 226 20.35 16.54 -8.87
N ASN A 227 19.45 17.51 -9.00
CA ASN A 227 19.75 18.80 -9.62
C ASN A 227 19.95 19.95 -8.62
N LYS A 228 19.73 19.73 -7.33
CA LYS A 228 19.91 20.78 -6.32
C LYS A 228 20.61 20.27 -5.07
N TRP A 229 20.06 19.27 -4.39
CA TRP A 229 20.61 18.83 -3.11
C TRP A 229 22.04 18.33 -3.26
N VAL A 230 22.33 17.58 -4.33
CA VAL A 230 23.69 17.09 -4.64
C VAL A 230 24.73 18.22 -4.78
N TYR A 231 24.30 19.42 -5.21
CA TYR A 231 25.21 20.57 -5.38
C TYR A 231 25.27 21.46 -4.14
N ASP A 232 24.17 21.57 -3.40
CA ASP A 232 24.03 22.50 -2.28
C ASP A 232 24.45 21.88 -0.94
N LEU A 233 24.38 20.55 -0.78
CA LEU A 233 24.63 19.84 0.47
C LEU A 233 26.00 19.13 0.45
N PRO A 234 26.66 18.97 1.62
CA PRO A 234 27.97 18.32 1.71
C PRO A 234 27.95 16.84 1.30
N TRP A 235 26.81 16.17 1.52
CA TRP A 235 26.54 14.81 1.10
C TRP A 235 25.02 14.61 0.97
N VAL A 236 24.61 13.60 0.21
CA VAL A 236 23.21 13.24 0.05
C VAL A 236 23.06 11.73 0.10
N ASP A 237 22.33 11.26 1.11
CA ASP A 237 21.82 9.91 1.17
C ASP A 237 20.49 9.91 1.93
N VAL A 238 19.39 9.73 1.20
CA VAL A 238 18.05 9.85 1.79
C VAL A 238 17.66 8.66 2.66
N ASP A 239 18.41 7.56 2.58
CA ASP A 239 18.14 6.34 3.35
C ASP A 239 18.73 6.44 4.78
N TYR A 240 19.66 7.36 5.03
CA TYR A 240 20.30 7.55 6.34
C TYR A 240 19.64 8.65 7.17
N ASN A 241 19.33 8.36 8.43
CA ASN A 241 18.71 9.33 9.34
C ASN A 241 19.60 10.57 9.58
N GLU A 242 20.92 10.38 9.61
CA GLU A 242 21.91 11.45 9.80
C GLU A 242 21.79 12.54 8.73
N PHE A 243 21.51 12.16 7.48
CA PHE A 243 21.33 13.11 6.38
C PHE A 243 20.20 14.10 6.70
N TRP A 244 19.07 13.57 7.19
CA TRP A 244 17.89 14.36 7.51
C TRP A 244 18.09 15.27 8.73
N ILE A 245 18.83 14.79 9.74
CA ILE A 245 19.17 15.59 10.93
C ILE A 245 20.12 16.73 10.56
N GLU A 246 21.24 16.41 9.89
CA GLU A 246 22.31 17.38 9.58
C GLU A 246 21.83 18.47 8.61
N ASN A 247 21.00 18.10 7.64
CA ASN A 247 20.54 19.00 6.58
C ASN A 247 19.13 19.55 6.84
N ARG A 248 18.57 19.30 8.03
CA ARG A 248 17.19 19.66 8.40
C ARG A 248 16.80 21.08 7.99
N LYS A 249 17.58 22.09 8.39
CA LYS A 249 17.25 23.51 8.13
C LYS A 249 17.20 23.82 6.64
N TYR A 250 18.10 23.21 5.86
CA TYR A 250 18.08 23.35 4.41
C TYR A 250 16.81 22.72 3.82
N ILE A 251 16.50 21.48 4.22
CA ILE A 251 15.36 20.72 3.72
C ILE A 251 14.03 21.39 4.10
N GLN A 252 13.88 21.90 5.33
CA GLN A 252 12.70 22.64 5.76
C GLN A 252 12.46 23.89 4.89
N ASN A 253 13.54 24.59 4.53
CA ASN A 253 13.47 25.75 3.65
C ASN A 253 13.23 25.40 2.17
N ASP A 254 13.32 24.12 1.81
CA ASP A 254 12.99 23.65 0.46
C ASP A 254 11.47 23.53 0.27
N LYS A 255 10.84 24.68 0.00
CA LYS A 255 9.39 24.79 -0.26
C LYS A 255 8.90 23.89 -1.39
N PHE A 256 9.77 23.53 -2.34
CA PHE A 256 9.40 22.64 -3.44
C PHE A 256 9.11 21.22 -2.92
N ILE A 257 9.96 20.69 -2.04
CA ILE A 257 9.74 19.34 -1.48
C ILE A 257 8.51 19.31 -0.60
N LYS A 258 8.30 20.33 0.24
CA LYS A 258 7.07 20.45 1.03
C LYS A 258 5.83 20.46 0.14
N TYR A 259 5.85 21.24 -0.95
CA TYR A 259 4.74 21.31 -1.90
C TYR A 259 4.54 19.98 -2.64
N ASN A 260 5.62 19.30 -3.04
CA ASN A 260 5.56 18.01 -3.70
C ASN A 260 4.95 16.94 -2.78
N LEU A 261 5.36 16.89 -1.50
CA LEU A 261 4.77 16.04 -0.47
C LEU A 261 3.26 16.31 -0.32
N TYR A 262 2.87 17.58 -0.21
CA TYR A 262 1.45 17.97 -0.17
C TYR A 262 0.68 17.45 -1.38
N LYS A 263 1.22 17.59 -2.60
CA LYS A 263 0.54 17.14 -3.81
C LYS A 263 0.36 15.62 -3.88
N ARG A 264 1.31 14.85 -3.35
CA ARG A 264 1.19 13.39 -3.28
C ARG A 264 0.14 12.96 -2.24
N ILE A 265 0.15 13.60 -1.06
CA ILE A 265 -0.88 13.39 -0.03
C ILE A 265 -2.28 13.73 -0.58
N ASP A 266 -2.41 14.86 -1.27
CA ASP A 266 -3.65 15.34 -1.87
C ASP A 266 -4.21 14.34 -2.90
N LEU A 267 -3.34 13.75 -3.74
CA LEU A 267 -3.72 12.68 -4.68
C LEU A 267 -4.30 11.46 -3.94
N TRP A 268 -3.63 10.99 -2.88
CA TRP A 268 -4.12 9.83 -2.15
C TRP A 268 -5.43 10.14 -1.42
N GLN A 269 -5.47 11.25 -0.69
CA GLN A 269 -6.60 11.61 0.18
C GLN A 269 -7.88 11.90 -0.60
N TRP A 270 -7.78 12.54 -1.77
CA TRP A 270 -8.94 13.07 -2.49
C TRP A 270 -9.21 12.40 -3.84
N SER A 271 -8.37 11.47 -4.28
CA SER A 271 -8.64 10.71 -5.50
C SER A 271 -8.55 9.22 -5.25
N VAL A 272 -7.41 8.72 -4.79
CA VAL A 272 -7.19 7.28 -4.67
C VAL A 272 -8.13 6.64 -3.63
N LYS A 273 -8.26 7.23 -2.43
CA LYS A 273 -9.13 6.68 -1.38
C LYS A 273 -10.59 6.58 -1.83
N GLU A 274 -11.12 7.61 -2.49
CA GLU A 274 -12.49 7.60 -3.00
C GLU A 274 -12.67 6.54 -4.10
N GLN A 275 -11.74 6.50 -5.06
CA GLN A 275 -11.77 5.54 -6.16
C GLN A 275 -11.71 4.09 -5.66
N LEU A 276 -10.90 3.81 -4.63
CA LEU A 276 -10.84 2.48 -4.03
C LEU A 276 -12.17 2.06 -3.40
N GLN A 277 -12.84 2.97 -2.68
CA GLN A 277 -14.13 2.68 -2.06
C GLN A 277 -15.23 2.45 -3.10
N GLN A 278 -15.23 3.27 -4.16
CA GLN A 278 -16.15 3.09 -5.30
C GLN A 278 -15.90 1.76 -6.01
N TYR A 279 -14.64 1.43 -6.27
CA TYR A 279 -14.25 0.18 -6.91
C TYR A 279 -14.64 -1.03 -6.06
N ARG A 280 -14.34 -1.02 -4.76
CA ARG A 280 -14.75 -2.03 -3.79
C ARG A 280 -16.26 -2.25 -3.79
N THR A 281 -17.04 -1.17 -3.76
CA THR A 281 -18.51 -1.24 -3.81
C THR A 281 -18.98 -1.92 -5.10
N SER A 282 -18.39 -1.55 -6.23
CA SER A 282 -18.70 -2.17 -7.53
C SER A 282 -18.38 -3.67 -7.57
N LEU A 283 -17.28 -4.11 -6.93
CA LEU A 283 -16.95 -5.53 -6.81
C LEU A 283 -17.96 -6.32 -5.95
N ILE A 284 -18.46 -5.72 -4.86
CA ILE A 284 -19.48 -6.33 -4.01
C ILE A 284 -20.83 -6.46 -4.74
N GLU A 285 -21.25 -5.42 -5.45
CA GLU A 285 -22.46 -5.50 -6.28
C GLU A 285 -22.31 -6.57 -7.39
N SER A 286 -21.11 -6.67 -7.97
CA SER A 286 -20.80 -7.67 -9.00
C SER A 286 -20.89 -9.11 -8.48
N THR A 287 -20.48 -9.30 -7.23
CA THR A 287 -20.60 -10.56 -6.48
C THR A 287 -22.07 -10.98 -6.37
N GLU A 288 -22.94 -10.09 -5.89
CA GLU A 288 -24.38 -10.38 -5.73
C GLU A 288 -25.05 -10.72 -7.07
N MET A 289 -24.65 -10.04 -8.14
CA MET A 289 -25.13 -10.32 -9.49
C MET A 289 -24.70 -11.69 -9.99
N LEU A 290 -23.43 -12.09 -9.78
CA LEU A 290 -22.94 -13.42 -10.17
C LEU A 290 -23.60 -14.53 -9.35
N ASP A 291 -23.71 -14.37 -8.04
CA ASP A 291 -24.36 -15.35 -7.15
C ASP A 291 -25.80 -15.61 -7.60
N SER A 292 -26.51 -14.55 -8.03
CA SER A 292 -27.87 -14.66 -8.57
C SER A 292 -27.93 -15.45 -9.88
N VAL A 293 -26.92 -15.34 -10.76
CA VAL A 293 -26.87 -16.11 -12.02
C VAL A 293 -26.51 -17.56 -11.77
N ILE A 294 -25.55 -17.82 -10.88
CA ILE A 294 -25.08 -19.16 -10.52
C ILE A 294 -26.25 -19.96 -9.91
N ALA A 295 -26.97 -19.37 -8.95
CA ALA A 295 -28.09 -20.03 -8.26
C ALA A 295 -29.27 -20.43 -9.18
N VAL A 296 -29.41 -19.82 -10.36
CA VAL A 296 -30.46 -20.16 -11.35
C VAL A 296 -30.00 -21.26 -12.30
N ARG A 297 -28.68 -21.51 -12.39
CA ARG A 297 -28.07 -22.47 -13.32
C ARG A 297 -27.75 -23.82 -12.67
N ASP A 298 -27.52 -23.83 -11.36
CA ASP A 298 -27.49 -25.00 -10.47
C ASP A 298 -28.86 -25.70 -10.39
#